data_AF-A0A352Q7P7-F1
#
_entry.id   AF-A0A352Q7P7-F1
#
_cell.length_a   1.000
_cell.length_b   1.000
_cell.length_c   1.000
_cell.angle_alpha   90.00
_cell.angle_beta   90.00
_cell.angle_gamma   90.00
#
_symmetry.space_group_name_H-M   'P 1'
#
loop_
_entity.id
_entity.type
_entity.pdbx_description
1 polymer ?
#
loop_
_entity_poly.entity_id
_entity_poly.type
_entity_poly.pdbx_seq_one_letter_code
_entity_poly.pdbx_strand_id
1 'polypeptide(L)' 'MVGQEHVLRALTNALDNDRLHHAYLFTGTRGVGKTTLARIFARCLNCEQGVSSKACNQCTACTDIAEGR' A
#
# COMPACT_ATOMS: atom_id res chain seq x y z
N MET A 1 -4.20 -4.88 11.92
CA MET A 1 -3.58 -6.04 11.23
C MET A 1 -2.53 -6.60 12.15
N VAL A 2 -2.70 -7.83 12.65
CA VAL A 2 -1.73 -8.46 13.56
C VAL A 2 -0.88 -9.43 12.74
N GLY A 3 0.46 -9.37 12.89
CA GLY A 3 1.39 -10.33 12.29
C GLY A 3 2.01 -9.97 10.93
N GLN A 4 1.88 -8.72 10.45
CA GLN A 4 2.49 -8.25 9.18
C GLN A 4 3.45 -7.06 9.36
N GLU A 5 3.98 -6.86 10.57
CA GLU A 5 4.82 -5.71 10.92
C GLU A 5 6.10 -5.62 10.09
N HIS A 6 6.75 -6.74 9.77
CA HIS A 6 7.94 -6.74 8.93
C HIS A 6 7.64 -6.26 7.50
N VAL A 7 6.52 -6.70 6.92
CA VAL A 7 6.12 -6.30 5.57
C VAL A 7 5.73 -4.82 5.54
N LEU A 8 4.93 -4.37 6.51
CA LEU A 8 4.57 -2.96 6.65
C LEU A 8 5.80 -2.08 6.79
N ARG A 9 6.75 -2.44 7.66
CA ARG A 9 8.02 -1.70 7.81
C ARG A 9 8.82 -1.64 6.50
N ALA A 10 8.93 -2.75 5.78
CA ALA A 10 9.64 -2.78 4.51
C ALA A 10 9.00 -1.87 3.46
N LEU A 11 7.67 -1.89 3.34
CA LEU A 11 6.92 -1.04 2.41
C LEU A 11 6.97 0.44 2.79
N THR A 12 6.82 0.77 4.08
CA THR A 12 6.99 2.13 4.61
C THR A 12 8.37 2.66 4.29
N ASN A 13 9.43 1.89 4.57
CA ASN A 13 10.79 2.30 4.29
C ASN A 13 11.03 2.47 2.77
N ALA A 14 10.45 1.62 1.93
CA ALA A 14 10.57 1.75 0.48
C ALA A 14 9.92 3.05 -0.04
N LEU A 15 8.75 3.41 0.50
CA LEU A 15 8.05 4.65 0.16
C LEU A 15 8.83 5.88 0.65
N ASP A 16 9.28 5.88 1.90
CA ASP A 16 9.92 7.03 2.52
C ASP A 16 11.34 7.30 1.98
N ASN A 17 12.01 6.28 1.42
CA ASN A 17 13.36 6.41 0.84
C ASN A 17 13.38 6.43 -0.69
N ASP A 18 12.22 6.51 -1.35
CA ASP A 18 12.07 6.46 -2.81
C ASP A 18 12.76 5.23 -3.46
N ARG A 19 12.69 4.08 -2.78
CA ARG A 19 13.27 2.80 -3.23
C ARG A 19 12.18 1.85 -3.70
N LEU A 20 11.38 2.30 -4.65
CA LEU A 20 10.26 1.55 -5.18
C LEU A 20 10.68 0.56 -6.26
N HIS A 21 10.17 -0.67 -6.18
CA HIS A 21 10.30 -1.66 -7.24
C HIS A 21 9.11 -1.58 -8.20
N HIS A 22 9.33 -1.97 -9.46
CA HIS A 22 8.29 -1.95 -10.49
C HIS A 22 7.16 -2.98 -10.25
N ALA A 23 7.38 -3.96 -9.39
CA ALA A 23 6.40 -5.00 -9.09
C ALA A 23 6.52 -5.52 -7.65
N TYR A 24 5.37 -5.84 -7.04
CA TYR A 24 5.26 -6.44 -5.72
C TYR A 24 4.33 -7.66 -5.78
N LEU A 25 4.81 -8.80 -5.27
CA LEU A 25 4.06 -10.05 -5.19
C LEU A 25 3.67 -10.34 -3.73
N PHE A 26 2.39 -10.24 -3.41
CA PHE A 26 1.87 -10.57 -2.08
C PHE A 26 1.41 -12.03 -2.02
N THR A 27 2.14 -12.90 -1.31
CA THR A 27 1.84 -14.35 -1.19
C THR A 27 1.39 -14.72 0.24
N GLY A 28 0.72 -15.88 0.38
CA GLY A 28 0.27 -16.40 1.69
C GLY A 28 -1.14 -17.00 1.67
N THR A 29 -1.57 -17.59 2.79
CA THR A 29 -2.85 -18.30 2.94
C THR A 29 -4.07 -17.37 2.80
N ARG A 30 -5.26 -17.94 2.52
CA ARG A 30 -6.50 -17.17 2.40
C ARG A 30 -6.83 -16.46 3.72
N GLY A 31 -7.32 -15.22 3.65
CA GLY A 31 -7.76 -14.46 4.83
C GLY A 31 -6.69 -13.62 5.54
N VAL A 32 -5.40 -13.76 5.20
CA VAL A 32 -4.31 -13.01 5.86
C VAL A 32 -4.19 -11.52 5.47
N GLY A 33 -5.16 -10.98 4.70
CA GLY A 33 -5.20 -9.55 4.37
C GLY A 33 -4.30 -9.09 3.22
N LYS A 34 -3.82 -10.00 2.36
CA LYS A 34 -2.93 -9.67 1.20
C LYS A 34 -3.52 -8.60 0.28
N THR A 35 -4.78 -8.77 -0.12
CA THR A 35 -5.49 -7.83 -0.98
C THR A 35 -5.66 -6.47 -0.30
N THR A 36 -5.95 -6.49 1.01
CA THR A 36 -6.06 -5.25 1.80
C THR A 36 -4.73 -4.51 1.84
N LEU A 37 -3.63 -5.22 2.07
CA LEU A 37 -2.29 -4.63 2.09
C LEU A 37 -1.90 -4.08 0.72
N ALA A 38 -2.16 -4.83 -0.35
CA ALA A 38 -1.92 -4.40 -1.73
C ALA A 38 -2.70 -3.10 -2.05
N ARG A 39 -3.97 -3.00 -1.64
CA ARG A 39 -4.78 -1.78 -1.80
C ARG A 39 -4.23 -0.61 -0.99
N ILE A 40 -3.85 -0.83 0.27
CA ILE A 40 -3.23 0.22 1.10
C ILE A 40 -1.96 0.74 0.42
N PHE A 41 -1.09 -0.16 -0.02
CA PHE A 41 0.15 0.20 -0.70
C PHE A 41 -0.09 0.93 -2.03
N ALA A 42 -1.07 0.48 -2.83
CA ALA A 42 -1.45 1.17 -4.06
C ALA A 42 -1.96 2.60 -3.80
N ARG A 43 -2.70 2.85 -2.71
CA ARG A 43 -3.11 4.22 -2.33
C ARG A 43 -1.93 5.10 -1.97
N CYS A 44 -0.96 4.55 -1.24
CA CYS A 44 0.27 5.26 -0.88
C CYS A 44 1.09 5.68 -2.11
N LEU A 45 1.11 4.85 -3.16
CA LEU A 45 1.80 5.13 -4.42
C LEU A 45 1.06 6.12 -5.33
N ASN A 46 -0.26 6.01 -5.42
CA ASN A 46 -1.07 6.80 -6.36
C ASN A 46 -1.69 8.05 -5.71
N CYS A 47 -1.31 8.38 -4.48
CA CYS A 47 -1.82 9.55 -3.79
C CYS A 47 -1.42 10.83 -4.54
N GLU A 48 -2.39 11.69 -4.83
CA GLU A 48 -2.15 12.97 -5.53
C GLU A 48 -1.34 13.96 -4.68
N GLN A 49 -1.29 13.77 -3.36
CA GLN A 49 -0.44 14.55 -2.46
C GLN A 49 1.03 14.10 -2.49
N GLY A 50 1.35 13.06 -3.27
CA GLY A 50 2.68 12.49 -3.38
C GLY A 50 2.78 11.09 -2.79
N VAL A 51 3.85 10.40 -3.18
CA VAL A 51 4.19 9.07 -2.70
C VAL A 51 4.64 9.16 -1.24
N SER A 52 3.94 8.46 -0.35
CA SER A 52 4.28 8.44 1.08
C SER A 52 3.74 7.19 1.77
N SER A 53 4.35 6.80 2.88
CA SER A 53 3.80 5.80 3.82
C SER A 53 2.40 6.13 4.35
N LYS A 54 1.92 7.37 4.18
CA LYS A 54 0.56 7.80 4.54
C LYS A 54 -0.21 8.28 3.32
N ALA A 55 -1.20 7.50 2.89
CA ALA A 55 -2.18 7.95 1.90
C ALA A 55 -3.16 8.97 2.50
N CYS A 56 -3.56 9.98 1.72
CA CYS A 56 -4.48 11.03 2.19
C CYS A 56 -5.92 10.54 2.36
N ASN A 57 -6.31 9.45 1.69
CA ASN A 57 -7.65 8.86 1.71
C ASN A 57 -8.79 9.77 1.24
N GLN A 58 -8.49 10.92 0.63
CA GLN A 58 -9.50 11.91 0.20
C GLN A 58 -9.40 12.30 -1.28
N CYS A 59 -8.28 11.99 -1.95
CA CYS A 59 -8.12 12.25 -3.38
C CYS A 59 -8.78 11.16 -4.23
N THR A 60 -9.06 11.46 -5.50
CA THR A 60 -9.77 10.56 -6.42
C THR A 60 -9.06 9.22 -6.56
N ALA A 61 -7.73 9.23 -6.72
CA ALA A 61 -6.95 8.01 -6.79
C ALA A 61 -7.08 7.14 -5.51
N CYS A 62 -7.07 7.76 -4.32
CA CYS A 62 -7.21 7.04 -3.07
C CYS A 62 -8.61 6.43 -2.90
N THR A 63 -9.65 7.15 -3.32
CA THR A 63 -11.04 6.68 -3.25
C THR A 63 -11.32 5.57 -4.25
N ASP A 64 -10.86 5.71 -5.50
CA ASP A 64 -11.07 4.69 -6.54
C ASP A 64 -10.40 3.36 -6.14
N ILE A 65 -9.16 3.40 -5.63
CA ILE A 65 -8.46 2.18 -5.15
C ILE A 65 -9.17 1.56 -3.93
N ALA A 66 -9.75 2.39 -3.05
CA ALA A 66 -10.50 1.88 -1.90
C ALA A 66 -11.77 1.14 -2.33
N GLU A 67 -12.46 1.68 -3.34
CA GLU A 67 -13.66 1.09 -3.93
C GLU A 67 -13.37 -0.05 -4.92
N GLY A 68 -12.13 -0.15 -5.40
CA GLY A 68 -11.70 -1.16 -6.38
C GLY A 68 -12.07 -0.80 -7.82
N ARG A 69 -12.16 0.49 -8.14
CA ARG A 69 -12.28 1.01 -9.51
C ARG A 69 -10.91 1.14 -10.17
#